data_AF-A0AAV4AR80-F1
#
_entry.id   AF-A0AAV4AR80-F1
#
_cell.length_a   1.000
_cell.length_b   1.000
_cell.length_c   1.000
_cell.angle_alpha   90.00
_cell.angle_beta   90.00
_cell.angle_gamma   90.00
#
_symmetry.space_group_name_H-M   'P 1'
#
loop_
_entity.id
_entity.type
_entity.pdbx_description
1 polymer ?
#
loop_
_entity_poly.entity_id
_entity_poly.type
_entity_poly.pdbx_seq_one_letter_code
_entity_poly.pdbx_strand_id
1 'polypeptide(L)'
;MSIFLYACESWTLTADTERRIRALEMRCYRGLLGISYKDHITNEEVRRRIENAIEPHADLLTNVRQRKLKWYGHTTCSFGLAKTIMLGTVNGGRRGRQKKRWEDNIKEWTGLELRNTLR
;
A
#
# COMPACT_ATOMS: atom_id res chain seq x y z
N MET A 1 -8.10 9.18 12.16
CA MET A 1 -7.25 8.97 10.96
C MET A 1 -5.80 8.88 11.45
N SER A 2 -5.08 7.77 11.21
CA SER A 2 -3.67 7.65 11.62
C SER A 2 -2.77 8.52 10.75
N ILE A 3 -1.77 9.19 11.34
CA ILE A 3 -0.76 10.01 10.64
C ILE A 3 -0.05 9.19 9.55
N PHE A 4 0.14 7.89 9.77
CA PHE A 4 0.78 7.00 8.81
C PHE A 4 0.01 6.90 7.48
N LEU A 5 -1.32 6.91 7.53
CA LEU A 5 -2.17 6.75 6.35
C LEU A 5 -2.36 8.06 5.58
N TYR A 6 -1.78 9.16 6.07
CA TYR A 6 -1.79 10.43 5.35
C TYR A 6 -0.97 10.31 4.08
N ALA A 7 -1.54 10.70 2.94
CA ALA A 7 -0.92 10.68 1.62
C ALA A 7 -0.44 9.30 1.10
N CYS A 8 -0.76 8.18 1.78
CA CYS A 8 -0.34 6.85 1.37
C CYS A 8 -0.84 6.45 -0.04
N GLU A 9 -1.93 7.07 -0.50
CA GLU A 9 -2.51 6.92 -1.84
C GLU A 9 -1.52 7.29 -2.95
N SER A 10 -0.62 8.24 -2.69
CA SER A 10 0.38 8.73 -3.64
C SER A 10 1.63 7.84 -3.75
N TRP A 11 1.80 6.88 -2.85
CA TRP A 11 3.04 6.10 -2.78
C TRP A 11 3.13 5.05 -3.89
N THR A 12 4.36 4.80 -4.33
CA THR A 12 4.69 3.63 -5.14
C THR A 12 5.12 2.50 -4.21
N LEU A 13 4.30 1.45 -4.10
CA LEU A 13 4.56 0.32 -3.21
C LEU A 13 5.55 -0.64 -3.88
N THR A 14 6.81 -0.52 -3.47
CA THR A 14 7.87 -1.48 -3.77
C THR A 14 7.87 -2.60 -2.73
N ALA A 15 8.49 -3.74 -3.05
CA ALA A 15 8.60 -4.85 -2.09
C ALA A 15 9.30 -4.43 -0.78
N ASP A 16 10.25 -3.50 -0.84
CA ASP A 16 10.89 -2.96 0.37
C ASP A 16 9.92 -2.10 1.19
N THR A 17 9.15 -1.24 0.52
CA THR A 17 8.12 -0.43 1.19
C THR A 17 7.10 -1.34 1.87
N GLU A 18 6.57 -2.35 1.19
CA GLU A 18 5.61 -3.30 1.78
C GLU A 18 6.20 -4.05 2.99
N ARG A 19 7.48 -4.46 2.91
CA ARG A 19 8.19 -5.09 4.02
C ARG A 19 8.28 -4.15 5.23
N ARG A 20 8.63 -2.88 5.02
CA ARG A 20 8.70 -1.87 6.08
C ARG A 20 7.34 -1.61 6.72
N ILE A 21 6.26 -1.58 5.93
CA ILE A 21 4.89 -1.41 6.44
C ILE A 21 4.52 -2.57 7.35
N ARG A 22 4.75 -3.81 6.91
CA ARG A 22 4.50 -5.00 7.74
C ARG A 22 5.34 -5.00 9.02
N ALA A 23 6.62 -4.59 8.93
CA ALA A 23 7.49 -4.51 10.10
C ALA A 23 7.02 -3.43 11.11
N LEU A 24 6.56 -2.27 10.62
CA LEU A 24 5.98 -1.23 11.44
C LEU A 24 4.74 -1.73 12.19
N GLU A 25 3.83 -2.38 11.48
CA GLU A 25 2.62 -2.98 12.03
C GLU A 25 2.95 -4.01 13.14
N MET A 26 3.88 -4.94 12.87
CA MET A 26 4.32 -5.91 13.87
C MET A 26 4.96 -5.25 15.09
N ARG A 27 5.70 -4.14 14.91
CA ARG A 27 6.29 -3.38 16.01
C ARG A 27 5.20 -2.75 16.88
N CYS A 28 4.15 -2.19 16.27
CA CYS A 28 3.00 -1.64 16.97
C CYS A 28 2.26 -2.74 17.77
N TYR A 29 1.99 -3.90 17.16
CA TYR A 29 1.33 -5.02 17.84
C TYR A 29 2.12 -5.55 19.03
N ARG A 30 3.45 -5.68 18.89
CA ARG A 30 4.31 -6.08 20.01
C ARG A 30 4.28 -5.07 21.15
N GLY A 31 4.33 -3.77 20.83
CA GLY A 31 4.23 -2.71 21.83
C GLY A 31 2.88 -2.75 22.57
N LEU A 32 1.79 -2.98 21.83
CA LEU A 32 0.45 -3.05 22.40
C LEU A 32 0.24 -4.27 23.31
N LEU A 33 0.77 -5.44 22.91
CA LEU A 33 0.69 -6.67 23.70
C LEU A 33 1.75 -6.78 24.79
N GLY A 34 2.66 -5.80 24.90
CA GLY A 34 3.77 -5.84 25.86
C GLY A 34 4.78 -6.96 25.59
N ILE A 35 4.89 -7.44 24.33
CA ILE A 35 5.76 -8.57 23.97
C ILE A 35 7.20 -8.07 23.81
N SER A 36 8.10 -8.65 24.60
CA SER A 36 9.54 -8.44 24.52
C SER A 36 10.17 -9.30 23.44
N TYR A 37 11.35 -8.89 22.97
CA TYR A 37 12.17 -9.74 22.09
C TYR A 37 12.58 -11.06 22.77
N LYS A 38 12.73 -11.05 24.11
CA LYS A 38 13.11 -12.22 24.92
C LYS A 38 12.05 -13.32 24.94
N ASP A 39 10.82 -13.00 24.59
CA ASP A 39 9.72 -13.96 24.64
C ASP A 39 9.77 -14.95 23.46
N HIS A 40 10.64 -14.71 22.47
CA HIS A 40 10.84 -15.56 21.29
C HIS A 40 9.55 -15.93 20.54
N ILE A 41 8.54 -15.06 20.61
CA ILE A 41 7.23 -15.27 19.98
C ILE A 41 7.33 -15.04 18.47
N THR A 42 6.70 -15.90 17.66
CA THR A 42 6.67 -15.75 16.19
C THR A 42 5.73 -14.61 15.76
N ASN A 43 5.93 -14.08 14.55
CA ASN A 43 5.04 -13.03 14.03
C ASN A 43 3.60 -13.50 13.83
N GLU A 44 3.41 -14.77 13.48
CA GLU A 44 2.09 -15.39 13.33
C GLU A 44 1.34 -15.43 14.66
N GLU A 45 2.02 -15.83 15.74
CA GLU A 45 1.41 -15.86 17.07
C GLU A 45 1.06 -14.45 17.57
N VAL A 46 1.89 -13.44 17.27
CA VAL A 46 1.57 -12.04 17.58
C VAL A 46 0.30 -11.59 16.87
N ARG A 47 0.10 -11.96 15.59
CA ARG A 47 -1.14 -11.64 14.85
C ARG A 47 -2.35 -12.33 15.48
N ARG A 48 -2.24 -13.62 15.76
CA ARG A 48 -3.32 -14.40 16.39
C ARG A 48 -3.76 -13.80 17.74
N ARG A 49 -2.80 -13.35 18.55
CA ARG A 49 -3.09 -12.69 19.83
C ARG A 49 -3.81 -11.35 19.66
N ILE A 50 -3.40 -10.56 18.68
CA ILE A 50 -4.06 -9.29 18.35
C ILE A 50 -5.48 -9.51 17.83
N GLU A 51 -5.68 -10.48 16.94
CA GLU A 51 -7.00 -10.84 16.42
C GLU A 51 -7.98 -11.29 17.51
N ASN A 52 -7.47 -11.95 18.57
CA ASN A 52 -8.29 -12.33 19.72
C ASN A 52 -8.54 -11.18 20.71
N ALA A 53 -7.64 -10.19 20.77
CA ALA A 53 -7.69 -9.11 21.74
C ALA A 53 -8.47 -7.87 21.26
N ILE A 54 -8.60 -7.70 19.94
CA ILE A 54 -9.21 -6.52 19.31
C ILE A 54 -10.23 -7.00 18.28
N GLU A 55 -11.25 -6.18 18.01
CA GLU A 55 -12.16 -6.44 16.89
C GLU A 55 -11.41 -6.68 15.56
N PRO A 56 -12.03 -7.44 14.64
CA PRO A 56 -11.47 -7.68 13.32
C PRO A 56 -11.09 -6.37 12.63
N HIS A 57 -9.82 -6.20 12.33
CA HIS A 57 -9.29 -5.06 11.61
C HIS A 57 -8.52 -5.52 10.38
N ALA A 58 -8.59 -4.72 9.32
CA ALA A 58 -7.78 -4.98 8.13
C ALA A 58 -6.31 -4.64 8.40
N ASP A 59 -5.41 -5.47 7.88
CA ASP A 59 -3.97 -5.19 7.85
C ASP A 59 -3.69 -3.77 7.34
N LEU A 60 -2.65 -3.14 7.89
CA LEU A 60 -2.22 -1.80 7.49
C LEU A 60 -1.92 -1.72 5.99
N LEU A 61 -1.29 -2.76 5.44
CA LEU A 61 -1.01 -2.84 4.01
C LEU A 61 -2.31 -2.93 3.18
N THR A 62 -3.31 -3.67 3.66
CA THR A 62 -4.61 -3.78 3.01
C THR A 62 -5.32 -2.43 3.00
N ASN A 63 -5.28 -1.68 4.11
CA ASN A 63 -5.81 -0.33 4.18
C ASN A 63 -5.14 0.63 3.18
N VAL A 64 -3.80 0.59 3.06
CA VAL A 64 -3.08 1.40 2.07
C VAL A 64 -3.49 1.03 0.65
N ARG A 65 -3.59 -0.27 0.33
CA ARG A 65 -4.03 -0.76 -0.99
C ARG A 65 -5.45 -0.30 -1.31
N GLN A 66 -6.40 -0.44 -0.37
CA GLN A 66 -7.78 0.00 -0.54
C GLN A 66 -7.88 1.50 -0.79
N ARG A 67 -7.17 2.33 -0.03
CA ARG A 67 -7.15 3.78 -0.24
C ARG A 67 -6.61 4.16 -1.60
N LYS A 68 -5.48 3.55 -1.98
CA LYS A 68 -4.86 3.77 -3.29
C LYS A 68 -5.81 3.37 -4.44
N LEU A 69 -6.54 2.26 -4.31
CA LEU A 69 -7.56 1.85 -5.28
C LEU A 69 -8.78 2.76 -5.30
N LYS A 70 -9.23 3.26 -4.14
CA LYS A 70 -10.32 4.23 -4.05
C LYS A 70 -9.96 5.54 -4.74
N TRP A 71 -8.73 6.02 -4.53
CA TRP A 71 -8.21 7.22 -5.21
C TRP A 71 -8.04 6.99 -6.72
N TYR A 72 -7.61 5.79 -7.13
CA TYR A 72 -7.58 5.40 -8.54
C TYR A 72 -8.99 5.47 -9.16
N GLY A 73 -9.99 4.82 -8.56
CA GLY A 73 -11.36 4.86 -9.05
C GLY A 73 -11.94 6.27 -9.13
N HIS A 74 -11.63 7.11 -8.14
CA HIS A 74 -12.01 8.52 -8.16
C HIS A 74 -11.34 9.28 -9.32
N THR A 75 -10.04 9.06 -9.54
CA THR A 75 -9.29 9.68 -10.65
C THR A 75 -9.80 9.20 -12.00
N THR A 76 -10.27 7.96 -12.10
CA THR A 76 -10.85 7.39 -13.33
C THR A 76 -12.15 8.07 -13.73
N CYS A 77 -13.04 8.29 -12.76
CA CYS A 77 -14.33 8.96 -12.97
C CYS A 77 -14.21 10.49 -13.07
N SER A 78 -13.11 11.09 -12.63
CA SER A 78 -12.93 12.54 -12.62
C SER A 78 -12.26 13.05 -13.90
N PHE A 79 -12.63 14.25 -14.34
CA PHE A 79 -11.94 14.99 -15.41
C PHE A 79 -11.09 16.08 -14.77
N GLY A 80 -9.77 15.92 -14.77
CA GLY A 80 -8.87 16.91 -14.15
C GLY A 80 -7.39 16.56 -14.29
N LEU A 81 -6.55 17.46 -13.76
CA LEU A 81 -5.09 17.38 -13.87
C LEU A 81 -4.51 16.04 -13.41
N ALA A 82 -5.07 15.44 -12.36
CA ALA A 82 -4.60 14.14 -11.85
C ALA A 82 -4.71 13.04 -12.91
N LYS A 83 -5.81 12.99 -13.67
CA LYS A 83 -6.02 12.04 -14.77
C LYS A 83 -5.04 12.31 -15.92
N THR A 84 -4.82 13.58 -16.26
CA THR A 84 -3.82 13.98 -17.27
C THR A 84 -2.40 13.60 -16.87
N ILE A 85 -2.02 13.83 -15.60
CA ILE A 85 -0.69 13.48 -15.07
C ILE A 85 -0.49 11.97 -15.05
N MET A 86 -1.51 11.20 -14.68
CA MET A 86 -1.47 9.74 -14.71
C MET A 86 -1.28 9.17 -16.12
N LEU A 87 -1.99 9.74 -17.11
CA LEU A 87 -1.88 9.35 -18.51
C LEU A 87 -0.62 9.90 -19.19
N GLY A 88 -0.04 10.96 -18.62
CA GLY A 88 1.15 11.62 -19.11
C GLY A 88 2.33 10.64 -19.13
N THR A 89 2.77 10.29 -20.33
CA THR A 89 4.03 9.56 -20.52
C THR A 89 5.11 10.53 -20.94
N VAL A 90 6.25 10.47 -20.25
CA VAL A 90 7.43 11.24 -20.63
C VAL A 90 8.15 10.48 -21.74
N ASN A 91 8.34 11.13 -22.89
CA ASN A 91 9.10 10.55 -23.99
C ASN A 91 10.58 10.44 -23.60
N GLY A 92 11.10 9.21 -23.55
CA GLY A 92 12.48 8.92 -23.22
C GLY A 92 12.66 7.55 -22.58
N GLY A 93 13.68 6.81 -23.01
CA GLY A 93 14.07 5.53 -22.41
C GLY A 93 15.10 5.73 -21.30
N ARG A 94 15.00 4.96 -20.21
CA ARG A 94 16.09 4.84 -19.23
C ARG A 94 16.99 3.67 -19.63
N ARG A 95 18.31 3.87 -19.63
CA ARG A 95 19.27 2.78 -19.80
C ARG A 95 19.26 1.90 -18.53
N GLY A 96 18.87 0.63 -18.66
CA GLY A 96 18.71 -0.33 -17.55
C GLY A 96 17.25 -0.61 -17.15
N ARG A 97 17.05 -1.31 -16.02
CA ARG A 97 15.70 -1.69 -15.55
C ARG A 97 14.87 -0.45 -15.17
N GLN A 98 13.65 -0.36 -15.71
CA GLN A 98 12.70 0.68 -15.31
C GLN A 98 12.32 0.51 -13.83
N LYS A 99 12.24 1.62 -13.11
CA LYS A 99 11.73 1.63 -11.72
C LYS A 99 10.23 1.32 -11.76
N LYS A 100 9.75 0.61 -10.73
CA LYS A 100 8.32 0.42 -10.50
C LYS A 100 7.64 1.79 -10.44
N ARG A 101 6.59 1.97 -11.23
CA ARG A 101 5.75 3.16 -11.30
C ARG A 101 4.54 2.99 -10.38
N TRP A 102 3.88 4.10 -10.10
CA TRP A 102 2.66 4.10 -9.28
C TRP A 102 1.55 3.23 -9.90
N GLU A 103 1.39 3.28 -11.23
CA GLU A 103 0.40 2.51 -12.00
C GLU A 103 0.68 1.01 -12.02
N ASP A 104 1.96 0.60 -11.96
CA ASP A 104 2.34 -0.81 -11.96
C ASP A 104 1.72 -1.56 -10.78
N ASN A 105 1.52 -0.87 -9.64
CA ASN A 105 0.81 -1.45 -8.51
C ASN A 105 -0.66 -1.75 -8.83
N ILE A 106 -1.34 -0.84 -9.53
CA ILE A 106 -2.76 -1.02 -9.88
C ILE A 106 -2.91 -2.21 -10.82
N LYS A 107 -2.01 -2.28 -11.83
CA LYS A 107 -1.94 -3.39 -12.77
C LYS A 107 -1.68 -4.73 -12.06
N GLU A 108 -0.72 -4.76 -11.13
CA GLU A 108 -0.38 -5.97 -10.38
C GLU A 108 -1.54 -6.45 -9.49
N TRP A 109 -2.34 -5.54 -8.91
CA TRP A 109 -3.42 -5.92 -7.99
C TRP A 109 -4.75 -6.22 -8.69
N THR A 110 -5.05 -5.53 -9.80
CA THR A 110 -6.37 -5.58 -10.44
C THR A 110 -6.33 -6.16 -11.84
N GLY A 111 -5.15 -6.33 -12.44
CA GLY A 111 -5.00 -6.69 -13.85
C GLY A 111 -5.40 -5.57 -14.83
N LEU A 112 -5.84 -4.41 -14.32
CA LEU A 112 -6.29 -3.30 -15.15
C LEU A 112 -5.11 -2.46 -15.64
N GLU A 113 -5.12 -2.17 -16.93
CA GLU A 113 -4.20 -1.23 -17.55
C GLU A 113 -4.77 0.18 -17.47
N LEU A 114 -3.98 1.12 -16.93
CA LEU A 114 -4.38 2.53 -16.79
C LEU A 114 -4.83 3.16 -18.12
N ARG A 115 -4.22 2.72 -19.23
CA ARG A 115 -4.52 3.22 -20.58
C ARG A 115 -5.86 2.73 -21.12
N ASN A 116 -6.32 1.56 -20.69
CA ASN A 116 -7.54 0.96 -21.18
C ASN A 116 -8.76 1.42 -20.38
N THR A 117 -8.56 1.82 -19.13
CA THR A 117 -9.63 2.19 -18.18
C THR A 117 -9.98 3.68 -18.18
N LEU A 118 -9.06 4.54 -18.62
CA LEU A 118 -9.22 5.99 -18.56
C LEU A 118 -9.64 6.63 -19.90
N ARG A 119 -9.89 5.81 -20.93
CA ARG A 119 -10.27 6.24 -22.28
C ARG A 119 -11.76 6.48 -22.41
#